data_AF-A0A7Y5AQU9-F1
#
_entry.id   AF-A0A7Y5AQU9-F1
#
_cell.length_a   1.000
_cell.length_b   1.000
_cell.length_c   1.000
_cell.angle_alpha   90.00
_cell.angle_beta   90.00
_cell.angle_gamma   90.00
#
_symmetry.space_group_name_H-M   'P 1'
#
loop_
_entity.id
_entity.type
_entity.pdbx_description
1 polymer ?
#
loop_
_entity_poly.entity_id
_entity_poly.type
_entity_poly.pdbx_seq_one_letter_code
_entity_poly.pdbx_strand_id
1 'polypeptide(L)'
;MPVTETVKQCAALRADIDRLIQQPDYDVVQVAVLLEQLNQHLCQNTPPQDNIASFAVFLQQNLDWLQATMAKLSADKDAVAGNMLEIKKGQRARHSYGQHN
;
A
#
# COMPACT_ATOMS: atom_id res chain seq x y z
N MET A 1 -8.94 17.80 -17.35
CA MET A 1 -7.96 18.46 -16.45
C MET A 1 -6.60 18.46 -17.13
N PRO A 2 -5.77 19.49 -16.95
CA PRO A 2 -4.42 19.48 -17.52
C PRO A 2 -3.59 18.37 -16.86
N VAL A 3 -2.79 17.66 -17.67
CA VAL A 3 -1.94 16.52 -17.24
C VAL A 3 -1.09 16.85 -15.99
N THR A 4 -0.69 18.11 -15.84
CA THR A 4 0.10 18.63 -14.71
C THR A 4 -0.64 18.61 -13.37
N GLU A 5 -1.96 18.69 -13.35
CA GLU A 5 -2.75 18.65 -12.12
C GLU A 5 -2.90 17.21 -11.61
N THR A 6 -3.18 16.26 -12.51
CA THR A 6 -3.25 14.84 -12.16
C THR A 6 -1.92 14.31 -11.63
N VAL A 7 -0.80 14.72 -12.26
CA VAL A 7 0.55 14.36 -11.78
C VAL A 7 0.76 14.79 -10.33
N LYS A 8 0.34 16.01 -9.98
CA LYS A 8 0.45 16.54 -8.61
C LYS A 8 -0.46 15.79 -7.64
N GLN A 9 -1.70 15.50 -8.03
CA GLN A 9 -2.64 14.74 -7.21
C GLN A 9 -2.14 13.32 -6.92
N CYS A 10 -1.66 12.61 -7.95
CA CYS A 10 -1.03 11.29 -7.78
C CYS A 10 0.22 11.35 -6.89
N ALA A 11 1.06 12.39 -7.03
CA ALA A 11 2.22 12.55 -6.16
C ALA A 11 1.84 12.82 -4.70
N ALA A 12 0.81 13.63 -4.45
CA ALA A 12 0.30 13.90 -3.10
C ALA A 12 -0.28 12.63 -2.46
N LEU A 13 -1.13 11.91 -3.18
CA LEU A 13 -1.72 10.64 -2.70
C LEU A 13 -0.65 9.60 -2.35
N ARG A 14 0.40 9.47 -3.18
CA ARG A 14 1.53 8.58 -2.88
C ARG A 14 2.23 8.97 -1.58
N ALA A 15 2.51 10.26 -1.39
CA ALA A 15 3.14 10.75 -0.17
C ALA A 15 2.27 10.53 1.09
N ASP A 16 0.96 10.70 0.97
CA ASP A 16 0.01 10.44 2.06
C ASP A 16 -0.05 8.95 2.42
N ILE A 17 -0.06 8.07 1.41
CA ILE A 17 0.01 6.62 1.60
C ILE A 17 1.32 6.26 2.28
N ASP A 18 2.46 6.74 1.77
CA ASP A 18 3.79 6.46 2.34
C ASP A 18 3.88 6.88 3.80
N ARG A 19 3.32 8.06 4.13
CA ARG A 19 3.26 8.55 5.51
C ARG A 19 2.38 7.68 6.39
N LEU A 20 1.25 7.21 5.88
CA LEU A 20 0.31 6.37 6.63
C LEU A 20 0.92 5.01 6.93
N ILE A 21 1.50 4.33 5.94
CA ILE A 21 2.13 3.00 6.10
C ILE A 21 3.44 3.01 6.88
N GLN A 22 3.97 4.18 7.25
CA GLN A 22 5.11 4.31 8.17
C GLN A 22 4.68 4.32 9.64
N GLN A 23 3.39 4.53 9.92
CA GLN A 23 2.88 4.55 11.28
C GLN A 23 2.71 3.12 11.80
N PRO A 24 3.01 2.84 13.08
CA PRO A 24 2.60 1.58 13.69
C PRO A 24 1.07 1.50 13.72
N ASP A 25 0.53 0.30 13.49
CA ASP A 25 -0.92 0.03 13.52
C ASP A 25 -1.75 0.94 12.60
N TYR A 26 -1.21 1.28 11.42
CA TYR A 26 -1.90 2.11 10.44
C TYR A 26 -3.25 1.51 10.01
N ASP A 27 -4.21 2.40 9.71
CA ASP A 27 -5.52 1.98 9.25
C ASP A 27 -5.46 1.46 7.80
N VAL A 28 -5.54 0.14 7.66
CA VAL A 28 -5.54 -0.57 6.37
C VAL A 28 -6.72 -0.14 5.49
N VAL A 29 -7.88 0.18 6.09
CA VAL A 29 -9.06 0.65 5.34
C VAL A 29 -8.78 2.02 4.75
N GLN A 30 -8.17 2.91 5.52
CA GLN A 30 -7.76 4.23 5.03
C GLN A 30 -6.71 4.14 3.91
N VAL A 31 -5.74 3.22 4.03
CA VAL A 31 -4.77 2.95 2.94
C VAL A 31 -5.47 2.47 1.68
N ALA A 32 -6.44 1.55 1.80
CA ALA A 32 -7.20 1.03 0.65
C ALA A 32 -8.00 2.15 -0.05
N VAL A 33 -8.63 3.05 0.70
CA VAL A 33 -9.36 4.20 0.16
C VAL A 33 -8.43 5.15 -0.61
N LEU A 34 -7.24 5.46 -0.06
CA LEU A 34 -6.27 6.31 -0.73
C LEU A 34 -5.72 5.66 -2.02
N LEU A 35 -5.49 4.35 -2.01
CA LEU A 35 -5.08 3.59 -3.19
C LEU A 35 -6.17 3.58 -4.27
N GLU A 36 -7.44 3.47 -3.88
CA GLU A 36 -8.56 3.54 -4.82
C GLU A 36 -8.66 4.92 -5.48
N GLN A 37 -8.50 6.00 -4.70
CA GLN A 37 -8.43 7.37 -5.24
C GLN A 37 -7.26 7.53 -6.21
N LEU A 38 -6.07 7.03 -5.85
CA LEU A 38 -4.90 7.06 -6.73
C LEU A 38 -5.18 6.32 -8.05
N ASN A 39 -5.79 5.13 -7.97
CA ASN A 39 -6.15 4.34 -9.15
C ASN A 39 -7.15 5.06 -10.04
N GLN A 40 -8.16 5.74 -9.47
CA GLN A 40 -9.10 6.55 -10.23
C GLN A 40 -8.37 7.66 -11.00
N HIS A 41 -7.46 8.39 -10.34
CA HIS A 41 -6.68 9.44 -11.00
C HIS A 41 -5.76 8.89 -12.10
N LEU A 42 -5.18 7.70 -11.92
CA LEU A 42 -4.34 7.06 -12.93
C LEU A 42 -5.15 6.58 -14.14
N CYS A 43 -6.30 5.93 -13.92
CA CYS A 43 -7.15 5.37 -14.97
C CYS A 43 -7.99 6.42 -15.72
N GLN A 44 -8.31 7.55 -15.10
CA GLN A 44 -9.08 8.63 -15.74
C GLN A 44 -8.22 9.53 -16.65
N ASN A 45 -6.90 9.32 -16.72
CA ASN A 45 -6.05 10.16 -17.55
C ASN A 45 -6.38 10.01 -19.04
N THR A 46 -6.69 11.16 -19.65
CA THR A 46 -6.80 11.34 -21.10
C THR A 46 -5.45 11.03 -21.75
N PRO A 47 -5.40 10.32 -22.89
CA PRO A 47 -4.14 10.02 -23.58
C PRO A 47 -3.33 11.31 -23.82
N PRO A 48 -1.99 11.24 -23.78
CA PRO A 48 -1.13 12.42 -23.88
C PRO A 48 -1.33 13.09 -25.23
N GLN A 49 -2.10 14.18 -25.27
CA GLN A 49 -2.31 14.95 -26.51
C GLN A 49 -1.06 15.74 -26.89
N ASP A 50 -0.25 16.16 -25.89
CA ASP A 50 0.83 17.14 -26.12
C ASP A 50 2.25 16.67 -25.74
N ASN A 51 2.42 15.62 -24.92
CA ASN A 51 3.76 15.17 -24.50
C ASN A 51 3.81 13.70 -24.04
N ILE A 52 4.07 12.80 -25.00
CA ILE A 52 4.15 11.34 -24.77
C ILE A 52 5.32 10.99 -23.84
N ALA A 53 6.48 11.66 -23.96
CA ALA A 53 7.66 11.33 -23.17
C ALA A 53 7.45 11.61 -21.67
N SER A 54 6.91 12.78 -21.33
CA SER A 54 6.58 13.11 -19.94
C SER A 54 5.50 12.20 -19.36
N PHE A 55 4.53 11.78 -20.18
CA PHE A 55 3.52 10.83 -19.76
C PHE A 55 4.10 9.42 -19.51
N ALA A 56 5.02 8.96 -20.35
CA ALA A 56 5.72 7.69 -20.15
C ALA A 56 6.54 7.69 -18.84
N VAL A 57 7.26 8.79 -18.56
CA VAL A 57 7.98 8.95 -17.29
C VAL A 57 7.02 8.95 -16.10
N PHE A 58 5.88 9.64 -16.21
CA PHE A 58 4.86 9.62 -15.17
C PHE A 58 4.34 8.21 -14.90
N LEU A 59 4.01 7.43 -15.94
CA LEU A 59 3.56 6.05 -15.77
C LEU A 59 4.65 5.18 -15.12
N GLN A 60 5.90 5.29 -15.58
CA GLN A 60 7.01 4.55 -15.01
C GLN A 60 7.17 4.83 -13.50
N GLN A 61 7.15 6.11 -13.10
CA GLN A 61 7.27 6.48 -11.69
C GLN A 61 6.13 5.93 -10.82
N ASN A 62 4.93 5.78 -11.37
CA ASN A 62 3.81 5.17 -10.64
C ASN A 62 3.96 3.65 -10.53
N LEU A 63 4.44 2.98 -11.58
CA LEU A 63 4.72 1.55 -11.55
C LEU A 63 5.84 1.21 -10.55
N ASP A 64 6.94 1.96 -10.58
CA ASP A 64 8.06 1.76 -9.65
C ASP A 64 7.61 1.92 -8.19
N TRP A 65 6.79 2.94 -7.92
CA TRP A 65 6.22 3.17 -6.59
C TRP A 65 5.26 2.04 -6.17
N LEU A 66 4.37 1.61 -7.05
CA LEU A 66 3.44 0.51 -6.76
C LEU A 66 4.17 -0.79 -6.42
N GLN A 67 5.25 -1.10 -7.13
CA GLN A 67 6.08 -2.28 -6.85
C GLN A 67 6.73 -2.21 -5.47
N ALA A 68 7.32 -1.06 -5.13
CA ALA A 68 7.95 -0.84 -3.83
C ALA A 68 6.92 -0.93 -2.68
N THR A 69 5.77 -0.27 -2.84
CA THR A 69 4.70 -0.28 -1.84
C THR A 69 4.11 -1.68 -1.67
N MET A 70 3.90 -2.43 -2.75
CA MET A 70 3.41 -3.81 -2.69
C MET A 70 4.39 -4.74 -1.97
N ALA A 71 5.69 -4.59 -2.22
CA ALA A 71 6.72 -5.37 -1.52
C ALA A 71 6.69 -5.10 0.00
N LYS A 72 6.54 -3.83 0.40
CA LYS A 72 6.42 -3.45 1.81
C LYS A 72 5.17 -4.03 2.46
N LEU A 73 3.99 -3.83 1.87
CA LEU A 73 2.73 -4.37 2.39
C LEU A 73 2.73 -5.90 2.46
N SER A 74 3.42 -6.57 1.53
CA SER A 74 3.59 -8.03 1.57
C SER A 74 4.44 -8.48 2.75
N ALA A 75 5.54 -7.78 3.03
CA ALA A 75 6.38 -8.04 4.19
C ALA A 75 5.62 -7.81 5.51
N ASP A 76 4.83 -6.74 5.61
CA ASP A 76 3.98 -6.47 6.78
C ASP A 76 2.98 -7.61 7.02
N LYS A 77 2.31 -8.06 5.96
CA LYS A 77 1.35 -9.18 6.00
C LYS A 77 2.04 -10.47 6.47
N ASP A 78 3.23 -10.77 5.98
CA ASP A 78 3.97 -11.97 6.37
C ASP A 78 4.44 -11.90 7.84
N ALA A 79 4.85 -10.72 8.32
CA ALA A 79 5.20 -10.50 9.73
C ALA A 79 3.99 -10.71 10.65
N VAL A 80 2.81 -10.20 10.30
CA VAL A 80 1.56 -10.42 11.04
C VAL A 80 1.20 -11.91 11.07
N ALA A 81 1.33 -12.62 9.95
CA ALA A 81 1.08 -14.06 9.88
C ALA A 81 2.01 -14.84 10.81
N GLY A 82 3.31 -14.49 10.84
CA GLY A 82 4.29 -15.06 11.77
C GLY A 82 3.90 -14.85 13.24
N ASN A 83 3.55 -13.61 13.60
CA ASN A 83 3.10 -13.28 14.96
C ASN A 83 1.85 -14.08 15.36
N MET A 84 0.88 -14.23 14.45
CA MET A 84 -0.34 -14.99 14.73
C MET A 84 -0.04 -16.49 14.96
N LEU A 85 0.92 -17.07 14.24
CA LEU A 85 1.34 -18.46 14.44
C LEU A 85 1.97 -18.65 15.82
N GLU A 86 2.84 -17.74 16.26
CA GLU A 86 3.45 -17.80 17.59
C GLU A 86 2.41 -17.65 18.70
N ILE A 87 1.42 -16.77 18.55
CA ILE A 87 0.29 -16.66 19.49
C ILE A 87 -0.48 -17.98 19.57
N LYS A 88 -0.81 -18.61 18.44
CA LYS A 88 -1.52 -19.90 18.41
C LYS A 88 -0.70 -21.02 19.07
N LYS A 89 0.61 -21.07 18.84
CA LYS A 89 1.51 -22.03 19.53
C LYS A 89 1.54 -21.79 21.03
N GLY A 90 1.67 -20.54 21.48
CA GLY A 90 1.66 -20.18 22.89
C GLY A 90 0.35 -20.51 23.60
N GLN A 91 -0.79 -20.29 22.94
CA GLN A 91 -2.11 -20.71 23.44
C GLN A 91 -2.21 -22.24 23.58
N ARG A 92 -1.74 -22.99 22.57
CA ARG A 92 -1.75 -24.46 22.61
C ARG A 92 -0.84 -25.01 23.72
N ALA A 93 0.33 -24.43 23.93
CA ALA A 93 1.23 -24.82 25.02
C ALA A 93 0.57 -24.58 26.39
N ARG A 94 0.00 -23.39 26.62
CA ARG A 94 -0.69 -23.06 27.88
C ARG A 94 -1.88 -23.98 28.16
N HIS A 95 -2.66 -24.33 27.14
CA HIS A 95 -3.78 -25.26 27.30
C HIS A 95 -3.32 -26.69 27.63
N SER A 96 -2.21 -27.15 27.05
CA SER A 96 -1.63 -28.46 27.37
C SER A 96 -1.09 -28.56 28.79
N TYR A 97 -0.55 -27.47 29.36
CA TYR A 97 -0.09 -27.46 30.76
C TYR A 97 -1.26 -27.33 31.76
N GLY A 98 -2.36 -26.70 31.37
CA GLY A 98 -3.55 -26.55 32.23
C GLY A 98 -4.43 -27.80 32.35
N GLN A 99 -4.28 -28.80 31.48
CA GLN A 99 -5.03 -30.07 31.54
C GLN A 99 -4.27 -31.20 32.28
N HIS A 100 -3.04 -30.97 32.73
CA HIS A 100 -2.21 -31.97 33.41
C HIS A 100 -2.04 -31.75 34.92
N ASN A 101 -2.85 -30.89 35.55
CA ASN A 101 -2.92 -30.71 37.01
C ASN A 101 -4.31 -31.04 37.55
#